data_AF-A0A367F0B9-F1
#
_entry.id   AF-A0A367F0B9-F1
#
_cell.length_a   1.000
_cell.length_b   1.000
_cell.length_c   1.000
_cell.angle_alpha   90.00
_cell.angle_beta   90.00
_cell.angle_gamma   90.00
#
_symmetry.space_group_name_H-M   'P 1'
#
loop_
_entity.id
_entity.type
_entity.pdbx_description
1 polymer ?
#
loop_
_entity_poly.entity_id
_entity_poly.type
_entity_poly.pdbx_seq_one_letter_code
_entity_poly.pdbx_strand_id
1 'polypeptide(L)'
;MTTVDRVSPVVLVRIWCGCGAALADRLGWASRCDLRAGRTRLWRDPTRLGLARPSPPSATASAGNTPLLVVDTARTITLTCVDGEGSGVGDPKLHHYVPQFYLRRFVDSVERLWVWDKTSDRVFRTQPKAIAAETNFYLLPELAEHGYDPVELERQFADLEGQVSAITGQWLEWIRHGNPGDSLPVPDVNREIVSLFLALQSLRTADARSILVAFSALHGYEVSSDEEIRSLHAEVLWSDDLISRFADRMSRCAWVFALNETSARFVTSDNPLAFRTSDNRMWVKPGNLSKDAYVVYPLAPDVIMYCYPDEGAWHNVNISRFDCKISPVALVEEMVQSENSAQVFMASRFVISSQNSFSFEREFAKTIGTDRYAPPIEE
;
A
#
# COMPACT_ATOMS: atom_id res chain seq x y z
N MET A 1 -17.77 -25.94 -19.24
CA MET A 1 -17.90 -25.71 -17.78
C MET A 1 -16.75 -26.42 -17.11
N THR A 2 -15.64 -25.71 -16.95
CA THR A 2 -14.44 -26.18 -16.26
C THR A 2 -14.13 -25.09 -15.24
N THR A 3 -14.40 -25.41 -13.98
CA THR A 3 -14.04 -24.60 -12.81
C THR A 3 -12.53 -24.50 -12.76
N VAL A 4 -12.01 -23.29 -12.98
CA VAL A 4 -10.62 -22.94 -12.65
C VAL A 4 -10.59 -22.73 -11.15
N ASP A 5 -9.83 -23.58 -10.46
CA ASP A 5 -9.57 -23.44 -9.03
C ASP A 5 -8.93 -22.08 -8.77
N ARG A 6 -9.64 -21.23 -8.01
CA ARG A 6 -9.13 -19.97 -7.50
C ARG A 6 -7.99 -20.28 -6.54
N VAL A 7 -6.79 -19.78 -6.84
CA VAL A 7 -5.71 -19.68 -5.85
C VAL A 7 -6.21 -18.73 -4.76
N SER A 8 -6.30 -19.20 -3.51
CA SER A 8 -6.78 -18.38 -2.40
C SER A 8 -5.75 -17.30 -2.00
N PRO A 9 -6.18 -16.10 -1.58
CA PRO A 9 -5.32 -15.01 -1.06
C PRO A 9 -4.51 -15.35 0.21
N VAL A 10 -4.60 -16.60 0.67
CA VAL A 10 -4.01 -17.14 1.89
C VAL A 10 -2.48 -17.35 1.77
N VAL A 11 -1.91 -17.42 0.57
CA VAL A 11 -0.49 -17.80 0.39
C VAL A 11 0.48 -16.65 0.68
N LEU A 12 0.21 -15.43 0.18
CA LEU A 12 1.08 -14.26 0.41
C LEU A 12 1.00 -13.78 1.87
N VAL A 13 -0.22 -13.79 2.41
CA VAL A 13 -0.54 -13.42 3.80
C VAL A 13 0.13 -14.37 4.81
N ARG A 14 0.17 -15.68 4.53
CA ARG A 14 0.85 -16.65 5.42
C ARG A 14 2.34 -16.38 5.62
N ILE A 15 3.01 -15.76 4.65
CA ILE A 15 4.44 -15.41 4.76
C ILE A 15 4.63 -14.23 5.72
N TRP A 16 3.71 -13.26 5.70
CA TRP A 16 3.67 -12.11 6.64
C TRP A 16 3.29 -12.56 8.07
N CYS A 17 2.40 -13.55 8.21
CA CYS A 17 1.89 -14.03 9.50
C CYS A 17 2.85 -14.91 10.30
N GLY A 18 3.78 -15.62 9.66
CA GLY A 18 4.63 -16.62 10.32
C GLY A 18 5.43 -16.05 11.50
N CYS A 19 5.84 -14.79 11.41
CA CYS A 19 6.57 -14.09 12.48
C CYS A 19 5.62 -13.39 13.47
N GLY A 20 4.53 -12.76 13.01
CA GLY A 20 3.61 -11.99 13.87
C GLY A 20 2.80 -12.83 14.86
N ALA A 21 2.31 -14.01 14.44
CA ALA A 21 1.55 -14.91 15.32
C ALA A 21 2.44 -15.55 16.42
N ALA A 22 3.71 -15.80 16.10
CA ALA A 22 4.67 -16.34 17.05
C ALA A 22 5.09 -15.31 18.11
N LEU A 23 5.04 -14.01 17.79
CA LEU A 23 5.36 -12.90 18.68
C LEU A 23 4.22 -12.62 19.68
N ALA A 24 2.97 -12.56 19.20
CA ALA A 24 1.79 -12.28 20.03
C ALA A 24 1.55 -13.36 21.11
N ASP A 25 1.67 -14.65 20.74
CA ASP A 25 1.53 -15.77 21.68
C ASP A 25 2.64 -15.81 22.75
N ARG A 26 3.84 -15.27 22.45
CA ARG A 26 5.04 -15.39 23.30
C ARG A 26 5.31 -14.18 24.19
N LEU A 27 4.81 -12.99 23.84
CA LEU A 27 4.82 -11.79 24.68
C LEU A 27 3.70 -11.76 25.73
N GLY A 28 2.89 -12.82 25.82
CA GLY A 28 1.83 -12.96 26.84
C GLY A 28 0.55 -12.16 26.54
N TRP A 29 0.37 -11.70 25.30
CA TRP A 29 -0.78 -10.89 24.88
C TRP A 29 -1.79 -11.80 24.19
N ALA A 30 -2.79 -12.25 24.95
CA ALA A 30 -3.75 -13.23 24.46
C ALA A 30 -4.65 -12.66 23.35
N SER A 31 -4.38 -13.03 22.09
CA SER A 31 -5.38 -12.98 21.02
C SER A 31 -5.88 -14.40 20.76
N ARG A 32 -7.08 -14.73 21.25
CA ARG A 32 -7.71 -16.02 20.99
C ARG A 32 -8.13 -16.09 19.52
N CYS A 33 -7.31 -16.73 18.68
CA CYS A 33 -7.76 -17.30 17.43
C CYS A 33 -8.49 -18.62 17.71
N ASP A 34 -9.79 -18.57 18.02
CA ASP A 34 -10.62 -19.77 18.13
C ASP A 34 -11.18 -20.16 16.75
N LEU A 35 -10.35 -20.79 15.94
CA LEU A 35 -10.74 -21.44 14.68
C LEU A 35 -11.49 -22.75 14.98
N ARG A 36 -12.76 -22.70 15.41
CA ARG A 36 -13.68 -23.86 15.38
C ARG A 36 -15.13 -23.48 15.75
N ALA A 37 -16.01 -23.32 14.76
CA ALA A 37 -17.31 -24.01 14.71
C ALA A 37 -18.17 -23.59 13.49
N GLY A 38 -18.51 -24.56 12.65
CA GLY A 38 -19.49 -24.42 11.55
C GLY A 38 -19.68 -25.71 10.73
N ARG A 39 -20.07 -26.80 11.41
CA ARG A 39 -20.11 -28.23 10.98
C ARG A 39 -20.96 -28.51 9.72
N THR A 40 -20.64 -29.52 8.90
CA THR A 40 -21.09 -30.94 8.95
C THR A 40 -20.44 -31.70 7.75
N ARG A 41 -20.12 -33.01 7.71
CA ARG A 41 -20.26 -34.24 8.52
C ARG A 41 -19.16 -35.27 8.11
N LEU A 42 -18.92 -36.25 9.00
CA LEU A 42 -18.04 -37.44 8.99
C LEU A 42 -17.93 -38.21 7.65
N TRP A 43 -16.82 -38.90 7.33
CA TRP A 43 -16.52 -40.30 7.75
C TRP A 43 -15.02 -40.71 7.67
N ARG A 44 -14.74 -41.87 8.30
CA ARG A 44 -13.48 -42.52 8.70
C ARG A 44 -12.48 -42.89 7.57
N ASP A 45 -11.19 -42.86 7.94
CA ASP A 45 -10.04 -43.56 7.33
C ASP A 45 -10.23 -45.10 7.35
N PRO A 46 -9.81 -45.84 6.30
CA PRO A 46 -8.58 -46.62 6.44
C PRO A 46 -7.77 -46.87 5.13
N THR A 47 -6.49 -46.51 5.16
CA THR A 47 -5.30 -47.23 4.63
C THR A 47 -5.19 -47.79 3.19
N ARG A 48 -3.97 -47.59 2.66
CA ARG A 48 -3.19 -48.40 1.68
C ARG A 48 -3.68 -48.42 0.23
N LEU A 49 -2.83 -47.87 -0.65
CA LEU A 49 -2.28 -48.57 -1.82
C LEU A 49 -1.12 -47.73 -2.38
N GLY A 50 0.09 -48.30 -2.31
CA GLY A 50 1.28 -47.71 -2.92
C GLY A 50 1.34 -48.02 -4.42
N LEU A 51 1.88 -47.11 -5.20
CA LEU A 51 2.46 -47.37 -6.53
C LEU A 51 3.58 -46.34 -6.81
N ALA A 52 4.58 -46.80 -7.55
CA ALA A 52 5.94 -46.26 -7.66
C ALA A 52 6.10 -45.04 -8.61
N ARG A 53 7.27 -44.36 -8.46
CA ARG A 53 7.81 -43.23 -9.24
C ARG A 53 7.95 -43.48 -10.76
N PRO A 54 8.20 -42.42 -11.54
CA PRO A 54 9.53 -42.33 -12.18
C PRO A 54 10.19 -40.94 -12.11
N SER A 55 11.53 -40.95 -12.19
CA SER A 55 12.47 -39.82 -12.21
C SER A 55 12.48 -39.06 -13.55
N PRO A 56 12.96 -37.80 -13.61
CA PRO A 56 12.91 -36.96 -14.82
C PRO A 56 14.12 -37.18 -15.76
N PRO A 57 14.00 -36.84 -17.07
CA PRO A 57 15.16 -36.77 -17.94
C PRO A 57 15.84 -35.38 -17.88
N SER A 58 17.16 -35.44 -17.87
CA SER A 58 18.10 -34.33 -18.03
C SER A 58 18.17 -33.85 -19.49
N ALA A 59 18.15 -32.53 -19.72
CA ALA A 59 18.75 -31.93 -20.91
C ALA A 59 19.16 -30.47 -20.65
N THR A 60 20.47 -30.23 -20.76
CA THR A 60 21.14 -28.94 -20.90
C THR A 60 21.12 -28.45 -22.35
N ALA A 61 20.79 -27.19 -22.60
CA ALA A 61 21.26 -26.42 -23.76
C ALA A 61 21.15 -24.91 -23.51
N SER A 62 22.13 -24.18 -24.04
CA SER A 62 22.57 -22.84 -23.68
C SER A 62 22.07 -21.72 -24.60
N ALA A 63 22.00 -20.52 -24.01
CA ALA A 63 22.25 -19.18 -24.55
C ALA A 63 21.19 -18.45 -25.40
N GLY A 64 20.80 -17.27 -24.90
CA GLY A 64 20.09 -16.20 -25.60
C GLY A 64 19.74 -15.06 -24.61
N ASN A 65 20.63 -14.08 -24.46
CA ASN A 65 20.57 -13.01 -23.46
C ASN A 65 19.52 -11.93 -23.84
N THR A 66 18.29 -12.11 -23.38
CA THR A 66 17.28 -11.05 -23.20
C THR A 66 16.33 -11.50 -22.08
N PRO A 67 16.18 -10.80 -20.93
CA PRO A 67 15.21 -11.23 -19.94
C PRO A 67 13.81 -10.79 -20.40
N LEU A 68 13.17 -11.65 -21.19
CA LEU A 68 11.72 -11.70 -21.29
C LEU A 68 11.20 -12.37 -20.01
N LEU A 69 10.49 -11.62 -19.16
CA LEU A 69 9.78 -12.19 -18.02
C LEU A 69 8.54 -12.94 -18.55
N VAL A 70 8.70 -14.21 -18.90
CA VAL A 70 7.57 -15.12 -19.14
C VAL A 70 7.17 -15.69 -17.78
N VAL A 71 6.10 -15.17 -17.21
CA VAL A 71 5.50 -15.71 -15.97
C VAL A 71 4.64 -16.92 -16.36
N ASP A 72 5.19 -18.11 -16.17
CA ASP A 72 4.47 -19.38 -16.29
C ASP A 72 3.47 -19.52 -15.11
N THR A 73 2.17 -19.63 -15.43
CA THR A 73 1.04 -19.52 -14.52
C THR A 73 0.77 -20.77 -13.66
N ALA A 74 1.75 -21.66 -13.48
CA ALA A 74 1.51 -22.97 -12.87
C ALA A 74 2.51 -23.43 -11.80
N ARG A 75 3.31 -22.55 -11.17
CA ARG A 75 4.20 -22.97 -10.08
C ARG A 75 4.05 -22.11 -8.83
N THR A 76 3.69 -22.77 -7.74
CA THR A 76 3.72 -22.28 -6.35
C THR A 76 5.00 -21.48 -6.10
N ILE A 77 4.88 -20.20 -5.76
CA ILE A 77 5.99 -19.39 -5.26
C ILE A 77 6.39 -20.01 -3.92
N THR A 78 7.51 -20.73 -3.91
CA THR A 78 8.13 -21.22 -2.68
C THR A 78 9.18 -20.19 -2.29
N LEU A 79 8.86 -19.29 -1.36
CA LEU A 79 9.89 -18.47 -0.71
C LEU A 79 10.56 -19.35 0.34
N THR A 80 11.75 -19.87 0.02
CA THR A 80 12.66 -20.39 1.03
C THR A 80 13.31 -19.20 1.74
N CYS A 81 13.15 -19.09 3.06
CA CYS A 81 14.09 -18.33 3.88
C CYS A 81 15.47 -18.93 3.62
N VAL A 82 16.30 -18.21 2.87
CA VAL A 82 17.72 -18.52 2.81
C VAL A 82 18.28 -17.86 4.06
N ASP A 83 18.77 -18.67 5.00
CA ASP A 83 19.62 -18.18 6.09
C ASP A 83 20.85 -17.56 5.42
N GLY A 84 20.78 -16.26 5.15
CA GLY A 84 21.89 -15.50 4.65
C GLY A 84 22.86 -15.31 5.81
N GLU A 85 23.97 -16.04 5.81
CA GLU A 85 25.17 -15.60 6.50
C GLU A 85 25.45 -14.15 6.05
N GLY A 86 25.43 -13.24 7.02
CA GLY A 86 25.46 -11.79 6.80
C GLY A 86 26.59 -11.37 5.86
N SER A 87 26.22 -10.97 4.64
CA SER A 87 27.04 -10.07 3.85
C SER A 87 27.04 -8.72 4.56
N GLY A 88 28.22 -8.25 5.00
CA GLY A 88 28.43 -7.07 5.84
C GLY A 88 28.02 -5.72 5.24
N VAL A 89 26.75 -5.56 4.91
CA VAL A 89 26.05 -4.29 4.79
C VAL A 89 25.30 -4.13 6.11
N GLY A 90 25.70 -3.16 6.93
CA GLY A 90 25.01 -2.92 8.19
C GLY A 90 23.53 -2.60 7.94
N ASP A 91 22.66 -3.08 8.82
CA ASP A 91 21.21 -2.94 8.69
C ASP A 91 20.83 -1.46 8.46
N PRO A 92 19.89 -1.19 7.52
CA PRO A 92 19.53 0.17 7.17
C PRO A 92 18.93 0.87 8.40
N LYS A 93 19.64 1.85 8.96
CA LYS A 93 19.17 2.58 10.14
C LYS A 93 18.00 3.51 9.87
N LEU A 94 17.82 3.97 8.63
CA LEU A 94 16.78 4.92 8.24
C LEU A 94 15.67 4.15 7.53
N HIS A 95 14.51 4.05 8.17
CA HIS A 95 13.38 3.24 7.71
C HIS A 95 12.32 4.14 7.07
N HIS A 96 11.89 3.79 5.86
CA HIS A 96 11.03 4.62 5.02
C HIS A 96 9.54 4.29 5.22
N TYR A 97 8.78 5.23 5.78
CA TYR A 97 7.32 5.06 5.88
C TYR A 97 6.57 5.45 4.60
N VAL A 98 7.23 6.17 3.69
CA VAL A 98 6.85 6.24 2.26
C VAL A 98 7.96 5.63 1.41
N PRO A 99 7.67 4.66 0.53
CA PRO A 99 8.66 3.91 -0.23
C PRO A 99 9.54 4.80 -1.10
N GLN A 100 10.84 4.50 -1.16
CA GLN A 100 11.74 5.23 -2.05
C GLN A 100 11.40 5.03 -3.52
N PHE A 101 10.93 3.84 -3.93
CA PHE A 101 10.55 3.60 -5.34
C PHE A 101 9.41 4.53 -5.77
N TYR A 102 8.48 4.79 -4.86
CA TYR A 102 7.35 5.67 -5.08
C TYR A 102 7.82 7.13 -5.19
N LEU A 103 8.60 7.59 -4.21
CA LEU A 103 9.17 8.93 -4.20
C LEU A 103 10.02 9.22 -5.45
N ARG A 104 10.77 8.23 -5.96
CA ARG A 104 11.57 8.37 -7.20
C ARG A 104 10.73 8.72 -8.43
N ARG A 105 9.42 8.49 -8.43
CA ARG A 105 8.53 8.88 -9.54
C ARG A 105 8.24 10.37 -9.58
N PHE A 106 8.45 11.07 -8.46
CA PHE A 106 8.19 12.50 -8.31
C PHE A 106 9.46 13.35 -8.40
N VAL A 107 10.58 12.77 -8.84
CA VAL A 107 11.81 13.55 -9.03
C VAL A 107 11.71 14.45 -10.26
N ASP A 108 12.43 15.56 -10.19
CA ASP A 108 12.66 16.46 -11.32
C ASP A 108 13.75 15.92 -12.27
N SER A 109 14.08 16.72 -13.29
CA SER A 109 15.02 16.35 -14.36
C SER A 109 16.46 16.08 -13.91
N VAL A 110 16.82 16.38 -12.66
CA VAL A 110 18.14 16.05 -12.09
C VAL A 110 18.01 15.13 -10.88
N GLU A 111 16.95 14.31 -10.86
CA GLU A 111 16.71 13.24 -9.89
C GLU A 111 16.60 13.74 -8.44
N ARG A 112 15.98 14.90 -8.25
CA ARG A 112 15.70 15.50 -6.94
C ARG A 112 14.22 15.78 -6.74
N LEU A 113 13.79 15.84 -5.48
CA LEU A 113 12.43 16.20 -5.09
C LEU A 113 12.39 17.66 -4.64
N TRP A 114 11.35 18.38 -5.02
CA TRP A 114 10.93 19.59 -4.33
C TRP A 114 10.00 19.23 -3.19
N VAL A 115 10.22 19.84 -2.04
CA VAL A 115 9.49 19.55 -0.82
C VAL A 115 9.08 20.86 -0.18
N TRP A 116 7.80 20.97 0.13
CA TRP A 116 7.29 21.96 1.05
C TRP A 116 7.04 21.32 2.42
N ASP A 117 7.77 21.80 3.42
CA ASP A 117 7.50 21.51 4.83
C ASP A 117 6.44 22.49 5.32
N LYS A 118 5.21 22.00 5.49
CA LYS A 118 4.07 22.83 5.92
C LYS A 118 4.22 23.34 7.35
N THR A 119 5.01 22.66 8.18
CA THR A 119 5.18 23.02 9.59
C THR A 119 6.13 24.20 9.73
N SER A 120 7.22 24.23 8.96
CA SER A 120 8.17 25.34 8.96
C SER A 120 7.94 26.38 7.86
N ASP A 121 6.96 26.14 6.99
CA ASP A 121 6.68 26.87 5.76
C ASP A 121 7.88 27.04 4.81
N ARG A 122 8.77 26.03 4.77
CA ARG A 122 9.99 26.08 3.94
C ARG A 122 9.87 25.21 2.70
N VAL A 123 10.32 25.72 1.56
CA VAL A 123 10.55 24.93 0.35
C VAL A 123 12.04 24.60 0.23
N PHE A 124 12.35 23.34 0.01
CA PHE A 124 13.73 22.88 -0.21
C PHE A 124 13.74 21.72 -1.20
N ARG A 125 14.96 21.35 -1.62
CA ARG A 125 15.18 20.29 -2.59
C ARG A 125 16.00 19.17 -1.96
N THR A 126 15.60 17.91 -2.14
CA THR A 126 16.24 16.76 -1.48
C THR A 126 16.24 15.50 -2.36
N GLN A 127 16.82 14.41 -1.86
CA GLN A 127 16.79 13.10 -2.50
C GLN A 127 15.66 12.23 -1.93
N PRO A 128 15.08 11.31 -2.72
CA PRO A 128 14.10 10.33 -2.22
C PRO A 128 14.54 9.59 -0.95
N LYS A 129 15.81 9.22 -0.85
CA LYS A 129 16.36 8.51 0.31
C LYS A 129 16.45 9.33 1.61
N ALA A 130 16.19 10.63 1.55
CA ALA A 130 16.43 11.56 2.66
C ALA A 130 15.15 12.19 3.24
N ILE A 131 13.97 11.69 2.85
CA ILE A 131 12.67 12.20 3.31
C ILE A 131 11.67 11.05 3.52
N ALA A 132 10.60 11.33 4.27
CA ALA A 132 9.52 10.41 4.60
C ALA A 132 10.04 9.10 5.24
N ALA A 133 11.01 9.28 6.14
CA ALA A 133 11.73 8.24 6.83
C ALA A 133 12.20 8.74 8.19
N GLU A 134 12.35 7.80 9.12
CA GLU A 134 12.82 8.05 10.47
C GLU A 134 13.82 6.96 10.88
N THR A 135 14.79 7.35 11.70
CA THR A 135 15.79 6.41 12.19
C THR A 135 15.10 5.37 13.08
N ASN A 136 15.35 4.09 12.83
CA ASN A 136 14.82 2.96 13.60
C ASN A 136 13.29 2.90 13.66
N PHE A 137 12.59 3.48 12.66
CA PHE A 137 11.13 3.62 12.70
C PHE A 137 10.40 2.28 12.89
N TYR A 138 10.93 1.18 12.34
CA TYR A 138 10.37 -0.18 12.49
C TYR A 138 11.31 -1.15 13.22
N LEU A 139 12.34 -0.65 13.91
CA LEU A 139 13.26 -1.51 14.67
C LEU A 139 12.54 -2.08 15.89
N LEU A 140 12.65 -3.39 16.11
CA LEU A 140 12.06 -4.10 17.26
C LEU A 140 13.14 -4.95 17.94
N PRO A 141 13.92 -4.37 18.86
CA PRO A 141 15.03 -5.06 19.55
C PRO A 141 14.61 -6.36 20.25
N GLU A 142 13.36 -6.46 20.69
CA GLU A 142 12.81 -7.57 21.46
C GLU A 142 12.74 -8.86 20.63
N LEU A 143 12.76 -8.74 19.29
CA LEU A 143 12.86 -9.87 18.37
C LEU A 143 14.17 -10.63 18.50
N ALA A 144 15.28 -9.92 18.76
CA ALA A 144 16.59 -10.56 18.91
C ALA A 144 16.65 -11.47 20.14
N GLU A 145 15.92 -11.13 21.22
CA GLU A 145 15.79 -11.99 22.40
C GLU A 145 15.15 -13.34 22.07
N HIS A 146 14.38 -13.39 20.99
CA HIS A 146 13.67 -14.57 20.51
C HIS A 146 14.34 -15.22 19.29
N GLY A 147 15.53 -14.76 18.89
CA GLY A 147 16.29 -15.28 17.75
C GLY A 147 15.78 -14.82 16.38
N TYR A 148 14.96 -13.78 16.32
CA TYR A 148 14.50 -13.17 15.08
C TYR A 148 15.28 -11.88 14.77
N ASP A 149 15.24 -11.45 13.51
CA ASP A 149 15.88 -10.22 13.05
C ASP A 149 15.12 -8.96 13.54
N PRO A 150 15.75 -8.05 14.31
CA PRO A 150 15.14 -6.80 14.77
C PRO A 150 14.63 -5.86 13.66
N VAL A 151 15.11 -6.01 12.42
CA VAL A 151 14.67 -5.20 11.26
C VAL A 151 13.79 -5.97 10.28
N GLU A 152 13.23 -7.12 10.68
CA GLU A 152 12.43 -7.98 9.82
C GLU A 152 11.25 -7.22 9.15
N LEU A 153 10.59 -6.30 9.85
CA LEU A 153 9.49 -5.52 9.28
C LEU A 153 9.95 -4.62 8.12
N GLU A 154 11.14 -4.02 8.23
CA GLU A 154 11.74 -3.24 7.14
C GLU A 154 12.08 -4.13 5.93
N ARG A 155 12.60 -5.34 6.18
CA ARG A 155 12.90 -6.33 5.12
C ARG A 155 11.64 -6.76 4.38
N GLN A 156 10.56 -7.04 5.11
CA GLN A 156 9.26 -7.39 4.54
C GLN A 156 8.67 -6.26 3.68
N PHE A 157 8.82 -5.00 4.11
CA PHE A 157 8.45 -3.86 3.27
C PHE A 157 9.31 -3.79 2.01
N ALA A 158 10.63 -3.96 2.10
CA ALA A 158 11.51 -3.92 0.93
C ALA A 158 11.12 -4.98 -0.13
N ASP A 159 10.78 -6.19 0.30
CA ASP A 159 10.35 -7.29 -0.60
C ASP A 159 9.01 -6.97 -1.30
N LEU A 160 8.03 -6.42 -0.56
CA LEU A 160 6.74 -6.01 -1.12
C LEU A 160 6.92 -4.82 -2.08
N GLU A 161 7.72 -3.83 -1.69
CA GLU A 161 8.01 -2.63 -2.48
C GLU A 161 8.70 -2.97 -3.80
N GLY A 162 9.60 -3.96 -3.82
CA GLY A 162 10.24 -4.44 -5.05
C GLY A 162 9.21 -4.97 -6.06
N GLN A 163 8.25 -5.77 -5.60
CA GLN A 163 7.17 -6.32 -6.44
C GLN A 163 6.24 -5.22 -6.93
N VAL A 164 5.78 -4.33 -6.03
CA VAL A 164 4.88 -3.22 -6.37
C VAL A 164 5.54 -2.24 -7.33
N SER A 165 6.83 -1.97 -7.16
CA SER A 165 7.60 -1.12 -8.07
C SER A 165 7.60 -1.66 -9.49
N ALA A 166 7.82 -2.97 -9.66
CA ALA A 166 7.79 -3.63 -10.96
C ALA A 166 6.39 -3.59 -11.58
N ILE A 167 5.36 -4.01 -10.83
CA ILE A 167 3.96 -4.06 -11.28
C ILE A 167 3.48 -2.68 -11.72
N THR A 168 3.60 -1.68 -10.84
CA THR A 168 3.06 -0.35 -11.12
C THR A 168 3.95 0.44 -12.09
N GLY A 169 5.23 0.09 -12.23
CA GLY A 169 6.10 0.60 -13.29
C GLY A 169 5.58 0.21 -14.67
N GLN A 170 5.18 -1.06 -14.83
CA GLN A 170 4.56 -1.55 -16.05
C GLN A 170 3.19 -0.89 -16.31
N TRP A 171 2.36 -0.67 -15.29
CA TRP A 171 1.09 0.06 -15.45
C TRP A 171 1.31 1.48 -15.96
N LEU A 172 2.30 2.20 -15.42
CA LEU A 172 2.62 3.56 -15.87
C LEU A 172 3.00 3.59 -17.35
N GLU A 173 3.74 2.59 -17.85
CA GLU A 173 4.05 2.45 -19.28
C GLU A 173 2.77 2.25 -20.11
N TRP A 174 1.91 1.31 -19.71
CA TRP A 174 0.65 1.06 -20.41
C TRP A 174 -0.29 2.26 -20.42
N ILE A 175 -0.39 2.99 -19.30
CA ILE A 175 -1.25 4.16 -19.19
C ILE A 175 -0.77 5.29 -20.10
N ARG A 176 0.54 5.56 -20.14
CA ARG A 176 1.13 6.65 -20.94
C ARG A 176 1.09 6.39 -22.45
N HIS A 177 0.97 5.13 -22.86
CA HIS A 177 0.89 4.73 -24.26
C HIS A 177 -0.50 4.25 -24.68
N GLY A 178 -1.45 4.20 -23.74
CA GLY A 178 -2.84 3.80 -23.98
C GLY A 178 -3.74 4.97 -24.30
N ASN A 179 -4.97 4.66 -24.71
CA ASN A 179 -6.02 5.62 -25.01
C ASN A 179 -7.08 5.63 -23.89
N PRO A 180 -7.83 6.73 -23.74
CA PRO A 180 -8.97 6.77 -22.82
C PRO A 180 -9.95 5.61 -23.07
N GLY A 181 -10.28 4.87 -22.01
CA GLY A 181 -11.14 3.69 -22.05
C GLY A 181 -10.42 2.35 -22.28
N ASP A 182 -9.12 2.35 -22.58
CA ASP A 182 -8.34 1.12 -22.72
C ASP A 182 -8.29 0.36 -21.39
N SER A 183 -8.31 -0.97 -21.48
CA SER A 183 -8.23 -1.84 -20.30
C SER A 183 -6.79 -2.21 -20.02
N LEU A 184 -6.37 -2.08 -18.77
CA LEU A 184 -5.09 -2.55 -18.27
C LEU A 184 -5.20 -4.05 -17.96
N PRO A 185 -4.24 -4.88 -18.42
CA PRO A 185 -4.18 -6.26 -17.97
C PRO A 185 -3.64 -6.30 -16.53
N VAL A 186 -4.56 -6.46 -15.57
CA VAL A 186 -4.23 -6.61 -14.15
C VAL A 186 -4.57 -8.04 -13.71
N PRO A 187 -3.61 -8.97 -13.74
CA PRO A 187 -3.81 -10.31 -13.19
C PRO A 187 -4.19 -10.27 -11.70
N ASP A 188 -4.96 -11.25 -11.24
CA ASP A 188 -5.41 -11.35 -9.85
C ASP A 188 -4.24 -11.26 -8.85
N VAL A 189 -3.11 -11.89 -9.15
CA VAL A 189 -1.90 -11.81 -8.30
C VAL A 189 -1.34 -10.40 -8.17
N ASN A 190 -1.32 -9.62 -9.26
CA ASN A 190 -0.86 -8.22 -9.22
C ASN A 190 -1.84 -7.37 -8.42
N ARG A 191 -3.14 -7.66 -8.56
CA ARG A 191 -4.20 -7.00 -7.80
C ARG A 191 -4.07 -7.27 -6.31
N GLU A 192 -3.84 -8.51 -5.91
CA GLU A 192 -3.60 -8.90 -4.51
C GLU A 192 -2.38 -8.20 -3.91
N ILE A 193 -1.24 -8.23 -4.62
CA ILE A 193 0.01 -7.59 -4.17
C ILE A 193 -0.17 -6.08 -3.98
N VAL A 194 -0.78 -5.40 -4.96
CA VAL A 194 -0.97 -3.94 -4.88
C VAL A 194 -2.03 -3.59 -3.84
N SER A 195 -3.10 -4.38 -3.68
CA SER A 195 -4.07 -4.19 -2.60
C SER A 195 -3.44 -4.29 -1.21
N LEU A 196 -2.57 -5.29 -0.99
CA LEU A 196 -1.82 -5.45 0.26
C LEU A 196 -0.93 -4.23 0.50
N PHE A 197 -0.23 -3.76 -0.54
CA PHE A 197 0.58 -2.56 -0.46
C PHE A 197 -0.23 -1.30 -0.13
N LEU A 198 -1.38 -1.08 -0.77
CA LEU A 198 -2.23 0.08 -0.47
C LEU A 198 -2.74 0.05 0.97
N ALA A 199 -3.15 -1.13 1.46
CA ALA A 199 -3.57 -1.33 2.85
C ALA A 199 -2.44 -0.99 3.83
N LEU A 200 -1.26 -1.58 3.66
CA LEU A 200 -0.09 -1.31 4.51
C LEU A 200 0.38 0.14 4.40
N GLN A 201 0.41 0.71 3.19
CA GLN A 201 0.81 2.11 2.97
C GLN A 201 -0.12 3.08 3.72
N SER A 202 -1.41 2.77 3.83
CA SER A 202 -2.35 3.60 4.59
C SER A 202 -2.13 3.56 6.11
N LEU A 203 -1.50 2.49 6.61
CA LEU A 203 -1.29 2.26 8.04
C LEU A 203 0.14 2.56 8.50
N ARG A 204 1.14 2.50 7.60
CA ARG A 204 2.55 2.53 7.99
C ARG A 204 3.15 3.93 8.14
N THR A 205 2.38 4.99 7.92
CA THR A 205 2.85 6.39 7.92
C THR A 205 3.09 6.92 9.34
N ALA A 206 3.91 7.97 9.47
CA ALA A 206 4.11 8.67 10.76
C ALA A 206 2.79 9.16 11.35
N ASP A 207 1.90 9.66 10.49
CA ASP A 207 0.58 10.12 10.89
C ASP A 207 -0.33 8.99 11.41
N ALA A 208 -0.38 7.85 10.71
CA ALA A 208 -1.16 6.69 11.15
C ALA A 208 -0.68 6.18 12.52
N ARG A 209 0.64 6.18 12.75
CA ARG A 209 1.23 5.90 14.07
C ARG A 209 0.77 6.90 15.13
N SER A 210 0.78 8.21 14.82
CA SER A 210 0.29 9.23 15.77
C SER A 210 -1.20 9.05 16.10
N ILE A 211 -2.03 8.74 15.10
CA ILE A 211 -3.45 8.42 15.30
C ILE A 211 -3.61 7.18 16.18
N LEU A 212 -2.82 6.14 15.95
CA LEU A 212 -2.85 4.91 16.73
C LEU A 212 -2.50 5.16 18.21
N VAL A 213 -1.45 5.94 18.47
CA VAL A 213 -1.07 6.34 19.85
C VAL A 213 -2.19 7.14 20.51
N ALA A 214 -2.79 8.10 19.81
CA ALA A 214 -3.92 8.87 20.34
C ALA A 214 -5.15 7.98 20.63
N PHE A 215 -5.45 7.03 19.73
CA PHE A 215 -6.53 6.08 19.91
C PHE A 215 -6.28 5.15 21.11
N SER A 216 -5.05 4.67 21.28
CA SER A 216 -4.63 3.85 22.43
C SER A 216 -4.88 4.60 23.75
N ALA A 217 -4.44 5.86 23.84
CA ALA A 217 -4.64 6.69 25.03
C ALA A 217 -6.13 6.90 25.34
N LEU A 218 -6.98 7.14 24.33
CA LEU A 218 -8.44 7.27 24.50
C LEU A 218 -9.10 6.00 25.06
N HIS A 219 -8.49 4.83 24.87
CA HIS A 219 -8.98 3.55 25.38
C HIS A 219 -8.30 3.13 26.70
N GLY A 220 -7.56 4.04 27.34
CA GLY A 220 -6.94 3.81 28.65
C GLY A 220 -5.56 3.15 28.60
N TYR A 221 -4.96 3.03 27.41
CA TYR A 221 -3.61 2.48 27.22
C TYR A 221 -2.66 3.61 26.85
N GLU A 222 -2.05 4.23 27.86
CA GLU A 222 -1.01 5.24 27.64
C GLU A 222 0.29 4.59 27.19
N VAL A 223 0.84 5.13 26.11
CA VAL A 223 2.12 4.70 25.53
C VAL A 223 3.11 5.82 25.78
N SER A 224 4.21 5.53 26.46
CA SER A 224 5.07 6.56 27.05
C SER A 224 6.49 6.59 26.48
N SER A 225 6.89 5.53 25.78
CA SER A 225 8.24 5.38 25.20
C SER A 225 8.21 5.09 23.70
N ASP A 226 9.29 5.46 23.01
CA ASP A 226 9.47 5.17 21.58
C ASP A 226 9.47 3.66 21.26
N GLU A 227 9.86 2.82 22.23
CA GLU A 227 9.80 1.37 22.12
C GLU A 227 8.35 0.87 22.11
N GLU A 228 7.54 1.28 23.08
CA GLU A 228 6.13 0.91 23.14
C GLU A 228 5.36 1.43 21.91
N ILE A 229 5.67 2.64 21.42
CA ILE A 229 5.07 3.17 20.18
C ILE A 229 5.42 2.30 18.97
N ARG A 230 6.67 1.84 18.84
CA ARG A 230 7.10 0.97 17.74
C ARG A 230 6.42 -0.38 17.81
N SER A 231 6.36 -1.00 19.00
CA SER A 231 5.70 -2.29 19.21
C SER A 231 4.21 -2.23 18.90
N LEU A 232 3.51 -1.21 19.42
CA LEU A 232 2.09 -1.00 19.13
C LEU A 232 1.83 -0.82 17.62
N HIS A 233 2.67 -0.07 16.94
CA HIS A 233 2.54 0.13 15.49
C HIS A 233 2.84 -1.16 14.71
N ALA A 234 3.87 -1.91 15.10
CA ALA A 234 4.21 -3.18 14.47
C ALA A 234 3.09 -4.22 14.62
N GLU A 235 2.39 -4.26 15.75
CA GLU A 235 1.24 -5.14 15.95
C GLU A 235 0.10 -4.86 14.97
N VAL A 236 -0.18 -3.59 14.71
CA VAL A 236 -1.16 -3.20 13.69
C VAL A 236 -0.70 -3.62 12.31
N LEU A 237 0.58 -3.45 11.98
CA LEU A 237 1.16 -3.80 10.68
C LEU A 237 1.28 -5.31 10.46
N TRP A 238 1.42 -6.10 11.52
CA TRP A 238 1.42 -7.57 11.48
C TRP A 238 0.06 -8.21 11.78
N SER A 239 -0.98 -7.41 12.01
CA SER A 239 -2.34 -7.91 12.23
C SER A 239 -2.91 -8.46 10.93
N ASP A 240 -2.86 -9.79 10.75
CA ASP A 240 -3.42 -10.48 9.59
C ASP A 240 -4.87 -10.07 9.34
N ASP A 241 -5.71 -10.19 10.36
CA ASP A 241 -7.13 -9.89 10.25
C ASP A 241 -7.38 -8.45 9.78
N LEU A 242 -6.67 -7.47 10.33
CA LEU A 242 -6.84 -6.08 9.95
C LEU A 242 -6.33 -5.80 8.52
N ILE A 243 -5.10 -6.24 8.23
CA ILE A 243 -4.45 -6.01 6.94
C ILE A 243 -5.22 -6.73 5.83
N SER A 244 -5.60 -7.99 6.04
CA SER A 244 -6.39 -8.77 5.09
C SER A 244 -7.76 -8.15 4.84
N ARG A 245 -8.47 -7.65 5.88
CA ARG A 245 -9.74 -6.92 5.69
C ARG A 245 -9.58 -5.68 4.82
N PHE A 246 -8.54 -4.88 5.04
CA PHE A 246 -8.29 -3.68 4.24
C PHE A 246 -7.83 -4.02 2.81
N ALA A 247 -6.93 -4.99 2.64
CA ALA A 247 -6.48 -5.44 1.33
C ALA A 247 -7.63 -6.02 0.50
N ASP A 248 -8.50 -6.84 1.11
CA ASP A 248 -9.69 -7.43 0.49
C ASP A 248 -10.73 -6.36 0.13
N ARG A 249 -10.82 -5.29 0.91
CA ARG A 249 -11.61 -4.11 0.52
C ARG A 249 -11.02 -3.45 -0.72
N MET A 250 -9.71 -3.17 -0.75
CA MET A 250 -9.04 -2.54 -1.90
C MET A 250 -9.15 -3.40 -3.17
N SER A 251 -9.06 -4.72 -3.03
CA SER A 251 -9.13 -5.67 -4.15
C SER A 251 -10.53 -5.80 -4.74
N ARG A 252 -11.59 -5.37 -4.02
CA ARG A 252 -12.96 -5.36 -4.54
C ARG A 252 -13.37 -4.02 -5.17
N CYS A 253 -12.58 -2.97 -5.01
CA CYS A 253 -12.87 -1.68 -5.62
C CYS A 253 -12.69 -1.70 -7.14
N ALA A 254 -13.48 -0.94 -7.90
CA ALA A 254 -13.16 -0.64 -9.28
C ALA A 254 -11.91 0.25 -9.36
N TRP A 255 -10.86 -0.21 -10.04
CA TRP A 255 -9.60 0.51 -10.21
C TRP A 255 -9.62 1.32 -11.50
N VAL A 256 -9.64 2.64 -11.38
CA VAL A 256 -9.67 3.56 -12.53
C VAL A 256 -8.40 4.40 -12.53
N PHE A 257 -7.75 4.52 -13.68
CA PHE A 257 -6.48 5.23 -13.82
C PHE A 257 -6.67 6.46 -14.71
N ALA A 258 -6.31 7.64 -14.25
CA ALA A 258 -6.40 8.86 -15.08
C ALA A 258 -5.00 9.37 -15.45
N LEU A 259 -4.80 9.62 -16.74
CA LEU A 259 -3.63 10.30 -17.28
C LEU A 259 -3.89 11.81 -17.26
N ASN A 260 -2.95 12.55 -16.71
CA ASN A 260 -2.96 14.00 -16.63
C ASN A 260 -2.04 14.59 -17.70
N GLU A 261 -2.64 15.19 -18.72
CA GLU A 261 -1.95 15.87 -19.82
C GLU A 261 -1.85 17.39 -19.61
N THR A 262 -2.31 17.90 -18.46
CA THR A 262 -2.28 19.33 -18.13
C THR A 262 -0.90 19.81 -17.72
N SER A 263 -0.73 21.12 -17.57
CA SER A 263 0.53 21.72 -17.12
C SER A 263 0.76 21.54 -15.61
N ALA A 264 -0.34 21.51 -14.83
CA ALA A 264 -0.32 21.23 -13.40
C ALA A 264 0.03 19.76 -13.17
N ARG A 265 1.01 19.49 -12.30
CA ARG A 265 1.40 18.12 -11.94
C ARG A 265 0.75 17.69 -10.63
N PHE A 266 0.49 16.40 -10.52
CA PHE A 266 0.14 15.83 -9.23
C PHE A 266 1.30 15.97 -8.26
N VAL A 267 1.00 16.43 -7.05
CA VAL A 267 1.90 16.33 -5.90
C VAL A 267 1.63 15.04 -5.15
N THR A 268 2.53 14.65 -4.26
CA THR A 268 2.30 13.60 -3.27
C THR A 268 2.68 14.12 -1.87
N SER A 269 2.70 13.28 -0.86
CA SER A 269 3.03 13.66 0.50
C SER A 269 3.72 12.55 1.29
N ASP A 270 4.08 12.88 2.53
CA ASP A 270 4.48 11.91 3.57
C ASP A 270 3.32 11.00 4.03
N ASN A 271 2.11 11.21 3.52
CA ASN A 271 0.94 10.34 3.69
C ASN A 271 0.17 10.20 2.35
N PRO A 272 0.70 9.43 1.39
CA PRO A 272 0.36 9.56 -0.02
C PRO A 272 -1.03 9.01 -0.40
N LEU A 273 -1.63 8.19 0.47
CA LEU A 273 -2.94 7.60 0.22
C LEU A 273 -4.05 8.49 0.79
N ALA A 274 -4.84 9.10 -0.10
CA ALA A 274 -5.95 9.96 0.28
C ALA A 274 -7.29 9.25 0.14
N PHE A 275 -8.30 9.77 0.85
CA PHE A 275 -9.64 9.20 0.88
C PHE A 275 -10.68 10.29 0.73
N ARG A 276 -11.64 10.08 -0.18
CA ARG A 276 -12.72 11.03 -0.45
C ARG A 276 -14.07 10.38 -0.26
N THR A 277 -15.04 11.11 0.27
CA THR A 277 -16.43 10.67 0.37
C THR A 277 -17.03 10.40 -1.03
N SER A 278 -17.97 9.47 -1.11
CA SER A 278 -18.63 9.06 -2.36
C SER A 278 -19.39 10.19 -3.07
N ASP A 279 -19.79 11.23 -2.35
CA ASP A 279 -20.40 12.44 -2.91
C ASP A 279 -19.37 13.47 -3.43
N ASN A 280 -18.07 13.16 -3.35
CA ASN A 280 -16.94 14.00 -3.75
C ASN A 280 -16.79 15.30 -2.95
N ARG A 281 -17.46 15.45 -1.80
CA ARG A 281 -17.45 16.68 -1.02
C ARG A 281 -16.29 16.82 -0.05
N MET A 282 -15.81 15.72 0.54
CA MET A 282 -14.90 15.78 1.68
C MET A 282 -13.73 14.82 1.57
N TRP A 283 -12.55 15.29 1.97
CA TRP A 283 -11.40 14.46 2.32
C TRP A 283 -11.56 13.91 3.74
N VAL A 284 -11.23 12.64 3.97
CA VAL A 284 -11.49 11.94 5.23
C VAL A 284 -10.23 11.29 5.78
N LYS A 285 -10.04 11.40 7.10
CA LYS A 285 -8.90 10.85 7.84
C LYS A 285 -9.37 10.44 9.25
N PRO A 286 -9.23 9.15 9.67
CA PRO A 286 -8.71 8.00 8.93
C PRO A 286 -9.74 7.41 7.92
N GLY A 287 -9.42 7.44 6.63
CA GLY A 287 -10.38 7.09 5.58
C GLY A 287 -10.59 5.59 5.33
N ASN A 288 -9.63 4.74 5.71
CA ASN A 288 -9.74 3.28 5.65
C ASN A 288 -10.89 2.72 6.52
N LEU A 289 -11.32 3.46 7.54
CA LEU A 289 -12.47 3.12 8.40
C LEU A 289 -13.82 3.59 7.83
N SER A 290 -13.82 4.55 6.91
CA SER A 290 -15.05 5.05 6.28
C SER A 290 -15.51 4.09 5.21
N LYS A 291 -16.73 3.53 5.30
CA LYS A 291 -17.29 2.63 4.28
C LYS A 291 -17.59 3.34 2.96
N ASP A 292 -17.96 4.61 3.04
CA ASP A 292 -18.38 5.40 1.88
C ASP A 292 -17.23 6.09 1.14
N ALA A 293 -16.01 6.01 1.66
CA ALA A 293 -14.85 6.64 1.06
C ALA A 293 -14.20 5.78 -0.04
N TYR A 294 -13.73 6.44 -1.10
CA TYR A 294 -12.89 5.85 -2.13
C TYR A 294 -11.45 6.33 -2.01
N VAL A 295 -10.51 5.53 -2.50
CA VAL A 295 -9.07 5.85 -2.45
C VAL A 295 -8.67 6.72 -3.62
N VAL A 296 -7.83 7.71 -3.36
CA VAL A 296 -7.12 8.54 -4.32
C VAL A 296 -5.62 8.36 -4.09
N TYR A 297 -4.90 7.89 -5.11
CA TYR A 297 -3.47 7.61 -5.01
C TYR A 297 -2.72 8.09 -6.26
N PRO A 298 -1.97 9.22 -6.18
CA PRO A 298 -1.10 9.67 -7.26
C PRO A 298 0.00 8.62 -7.49
N LEU A 299 0.00 7.91 -8.62
CA LEU A 299 1.03 6.92 -8.94
C LEU A 299 2.32 7.58 -9.44
N ALA A 300 2.19 8.74 -10.09
CA ALA A 300 3.26 9.56 -10.65
C ALA A 300 2.73 11.02 -10.84
N PRO A 301 3.59 12.00 -11.16
CA PRO A 301 3.18 13.40 -11.40
C PRO A 301 2.13 13.60 -12.51
N ASP A 302 1.94 12.59 -13.37
CA ASP A 302 1.04 12.57 -14.51
C ASP A 302 0.00 11.46 -14.46
N VAL A 303 0.01 10.58 -13.44
CA VAL A 303 -0.92 9.45 -13.37
C VAL A 303 -1.46 9.32 -11.97
N ILE A 304 -2.79 9.22 -11.86
CA ILE A 304 -3.49 8.98 -10.60
C ILE A 304 -4.35 7.72 -10.69
N MET A 305 -4.43 6.99 -9.59
CA MET A 305 -5.27 5.82 -9.42
C MET A 305 -6.40 6.12 -8.44
N TYR A 306 -7.60 5.69 -8.81
CA TYR A 306 -8.79 5.72 -7.96
C TYR A 306 -9.23 4.29 -7.64
N CYS A 307 -9.58 4.02 -6.39
CA CYS A 307 -10.20 2.75 -5.99
C CYS A 307 -11.62 3.02 -5.47
N TYR A 308 -12.61 2.89 -6.35
CA TYR A 308 -14.01 3.12 -6.02
C TYR A 308 -14.66 1.85 -5.46
N PRO A 309 -15.25 1.86 -4.25
CA PRO A 309 -16.00 0.71 -3.76
C PRO A 309 -17.23 0.50 -4.66
N ASP A 310 -17.54 -0.76 -5.02
CA ASP A 310 -18.77 -1.09 -5.76
C ASP A 310 -19.97 -1.17 -4.79
N GLU A 311 -20.23 -0.07 -4.08
CA GLU A 311 -21.28 0.07 -3.08
C GLU A 311 -21.94 1.45 -3.19
N GLY A 312 -23.16 1.58 -2.66
CA GLY A 312 -23.86 2.87 -2.57
C GLY A 312 -23.96 3.64 -3.89
N ALA A 313 -23.56 4.91 -3.87
CA ALA A 313 -23.62 5.80 -5.04
C ALA A 313 -22.81 5.28 -6.23
N TRP A 314 -21.68 4.62 -5.98
CA TRP A 314 -20.79 4.11 -7.01
C TRP A 314 -21.34 2.87 -7.71
N HIS A 315 -22.02 1.99 -6.94
CA HIS A 315 -22.76 0.87 -7.51
C HIS A 315 -23.88 1.37 -8.44
N ASN A 316 -24.62 2.39 -8.01
CA ASN A 316 -25.74 2.94 -8.77
C ASN A 316 -25.31 3.54 -10.13
N VAL A 317 -24.11 4.10 -10.22
CA VAL A 317 -23.54 4.62 -11.48
C VAL A 317 -22.76 3.56 -12.28
N ASN A 318 -22.79 2.30 -11.83
CA ASN A 318 -22.10 1.17 -12.45
C ASN A 318 -20.60 1.45 -12.65
N ILE A 319 -19.91 1.86 -11.58
CA ILE A 319 -18.47 2.20 -11.64
C ILE A 319 -17.61 1.00 -12.09
N SER A 320 -18.04 -0.23 -11.77
CA SER A 320 -17.32 -1.47 -12.08
C SER A 320 -17.12 -1.72 -13.58
N ARG A 321 -17.91 -1.09 -14.46
CA ARG A 321 -17.67 -1.12 -15.92
C ARG A 321 -16.34 -0.48 -16.34
N PHE A 322 -15.74 0.32 -15.46
CA PHE A 322 -14.45 0.98 -15.63
C PHE A 322 -13.32 0.32 -14.84
N ASP A 323 -13.57 -0.81 -14.17
CA ASP A 323 -12.53 -1.51 -13.44
C ASP A 323 -11.36 -1.88 -14.36
N CYS A 324 -10.16 -1.61 -13.86
CA CYS A 324 -8.88 -1.73 -14.54
C CYS A 324 -8.82 -0.98 -15.90
N LYS A 325 -9.40 0.22 -16.01
CA LYS A 325 -9.34 1.02 -17.25
C LYS A 325 -8.68 2.38 -17.08
N ILE A 326 -8.14 2.88 -18.19
CA ILE A 326 -7.81 4.29 -18.35
C ILE A 326 -9.12 5.08 -18.38
N SER A 327 -9.22 6.10 -17.53
CA SER A 327 -10.37 6.98 -17.43
C SER A 327 -10.73 7.55 -18.81
N PRO A 328 -12.00 7.48 -19.25
CA PRO A 328 -12.44 8.14 -20.46
C PRO A 328 -12.51 9.68 -20.29
N VAL A 329 -12.41 10.17 -19.06
CA VAL A 329 -12.50 11.59 -18.74
C VAL A 329 -11.10 12.18 -18.72
N ALA A 330 -10.84 13.12 -19.63
CA ALA A 330 -9.63 13.94 -19.63
C ALA A 330 -9.63 14.87 -18.41
N LEU A 331 -8.49 14.93 -17.72
CA LEU A 331 -8.33 15.80 -16.56
C LEU A 331 -8.15 17.26 -16.99
N VAL A 332 -8.81 18.17 -16.29
CA VAL A 332 -8.55 19.62 -16.35
C VAL A 332 -7.73 20.05 -15.13
N GLU A 333 -7.10 21.23 -15.19
CA GLU A 333 -6.20 21.70 -14.12
C GLU A 333 -6.91 21.80 -12.76
N GLU A 334 -8.19 22.17 -12.74
CA GLU A 334 -8.99 22.25 -11.51
C GLU A 334 -9.21 20.87 -10.88
N MET A 335 -9.34 19.81 -11.69
CA MET A 335 -9.43 18.44 -11.18
C MET A 335 -8.09 18.03 -10.56
N VAL A 336 -6.97 18.34 -11.23
CA VAL A 336 -5.62 18.07 -10.70
C VAL A 336 -5.40 18.81 -9.38
N GLN A 337 -5.79 20.08 -9.31
CA GLN A 337 -5.74 20.88 -8.08
C GLN A 337 -6.65 20.31 -6.99
N SER A 338 -7.84 19.80 -7.33
CA SER A 338 -8.69 19.10 -6.37
C SER A 338 -7.95 17.90 -5.76
N GLU A 339 -7.28 17.07 -6.56
CA GLU A 339 -6.52 15.94 -6.01
C GLU A 339 -5.25 16.36 -5.25
N ASN A 340 -4.58 17.44 -5.68
CA ASN A 340 -3.46 18.01 -4.92
C ASN A 340 -3.90 18.52 -3.54
N SER A 341 -5.12 19.05 -3.43
CA SER A 341 -5.69 19.46 -2.14
C SER A 341 -5.81 18.28 -1.17
N ALA A 342 -6.05 17.07 -1.68
CA ALA A 342 -6.07 15.85 -0.89
C ALA A 342 -4.71 15.57 -0.27
N GLN A 343 -3.62 15.72 -1.05
CA GLN A 343 -2.26 15.51 -0.56
C GLN A 343 -1.86 16.55 0.48
N VAL A 344 -2.30 17.80 0.32
CA VAL A 344 -2.13 18.83 1.35
C VAL A 344 -2.92 18.48 2.62
N PHE A 345 -4.16 17.98 2.50
CA PHE A 345 -4.96 17.58 3.65
C PHE A 345 -4.36 16.37 4.39
N MET A 346 -3.89 15.36 3.66
CA MET A 346 -3.36 14.12 4.23
C MET A 346 -1.98 14.30 4.86
N ALA A 347 -1.11 15.12 4.26
CA ALA A 347 0.28 15.30 4.68
C ALA A 347 0.38 15.64 6.17
N SER A 348 1.20 14.89 6.91
CA SER A 348 1.57 15.25 8.29
C SER A 348 2.48 16.47 8.31
N ARG A 349 3.41 16.54 7.36
CA ARG A 349 4.45 17.58 7.31
C ARG A 349 4.86 17.93 5.89
N PHE A 350 5.09 16.94 5.04
CA PHE A 350 5.71 17.17 3.73
C PHE A 350 4.74 17.01 2.57
N VAL A 351 4.67 18.03 1.72
CA VAL A 351 4.10 17.94 0.37
C VAL A 351 5.26 17.92 -0.63
N ILE A 352 5.20 16.98 -1.58
CA ILE A 352 6.34 16.57 -2.40
C ILE A 352 5.96 16.68 -3.87
N SER A 353 6.83 17.27 -4.69
CA SER A 353 6.59 17.54 -6.11
C SER A 353 7.84 17.38 -6.96
N SER A 354 7.63 17.14 -8.26
CA SER A 354 8.65 17.21 -9.30
C SER A 354 8.94 18.65 -9.74
N GLN A 355 8.15 19.62 -9.28
CA GLN A 355 8.26 21.03 -9.66
C GLN A 355 8.42 21.91 -8.42
N ASN A 356 9.17 23.01 -8.56
CA ASN A 356 9.27 24.04 -7.53
C ASN A 356 8.05 24.97 -7.56
N SER A 357 6.87 24.41 -7.33
CA SER A 357 5.61 25.15 -7.32
C SER A 357 4.70 24.55 -6.24
N PHE A 358 4.36 25.39 -5.25
CA PHE A 358 3.47 25.03 -4.13
C PHE A 358 2.46 26.14 -3.82
N SER A 359 2.20 27.05 -4.78
CA SER A 359 1.35 28.22 -4.53
C SER A 359 -0.08 27.81 -4.21
N PHE A 360 -0.67 26.93 -5.01
CA PHE A 360 -2.00 26.37 -4.78
C PHE A 360 -2.06 25.63 -3.44
N GLU A 361 -1.08 24.76 -3.18
CA GLU A 361 -1.01 23.92 -2.00
C GLU A 361 -0.93 24.76 -0.71
N ARG A 362 -0.13 25.85 -0.75
CA ARG A 362 -0.01 26.82 0.34
C ARG A 362 -1.29 27.60 0.58
N GLU A 363 -1.99 28.02 -0.47
CA GLU A 363 -3.27 28.72 -0.32
C GLU A 363 -4.35 27.80 0.22
N PHE A 364 -4.44 26.56 -0.27
CA PHE A 364 -5.40 25.57 0.22
C PHE A 364 -5.16 25.24 1.70
N ALA A 365 -3.92 25.09 2.14
CA ALA A 365 -3.62 24.77 3.54
C ALA A 365 -4.17 25.80 4.53
N LYS A 366 -4.26 27.08 4.15
CA LYS A 366 -4.87 28.14 4.98
C LYS A 366 -6.37 27.96 5.20
N THR A 367 -7.02 27.12 4.40
CA THR A 367 -8.48 26.87 4.46
C THR A 367 -8.83 25.60 5.23
N ILE A 368 -7.85 24.76 5.56
CA ILE A 368 -8.08 23.53 6.33
C ILE A 368 -8.59 23.93 7.73
N GLY A 369 -9.71 23.34 8.16
CA GLY A 369 -10.35 23.68 9.43
C GLY A 369 -11.19 24.96 9.39
N THR A 370 -11.51 25.48 8.21
CA THR A 370 -12.41 26.63 8.02
C THR A 370 -13.71 26.21 7.33
N ASP A 371 -14.80 26.93 7.57
CA ASP A 371 -16.11 26.67 6.94
C ASP A 371 -16.19 27.12 5.47
N ARG A 372 -15.07 27.56 4.88
CA ARG A 372 -15.01 28.14 3.53
C ARG A 372 -15.55 27.20 2.44
N TYR A 373 -15.54 25.90 2.70
CA TYR A 373 -16.05 24.87 1.80
C TYR A 373 -17.09 23.96 2.49
N ALA A 374 -17.62 24.35 3.65
CA ALA A 374 -18.71 23.63 4.28
C ALA A 374 -19.98 23.77 3.41
N PRO A 375 -20.73 22.69 3.15
CA PRO A 375 -22.03 22.82 2.52
C PRO A 375 -22.92 23.74 3.38
N PRO A 376 -23.77 24.58 2.76
CA PRO A 376 -24.70 25.42 3.51
C PRO A 376 -25.56 24.54 4.41
N ILE A 377 -25.76 25.00 5.66
CA ILE A 377 -26.65 24.35 6.60
C ILE A 377 -28.07 24.50 6.03
N GLU A 378 -28.68 23.40 5.60
CA GLU A 378 -30.10 23.40 5.27
C GLU A 378 -30.89 23.61 6.57
N GLU A 379 -31.57 24.77 6.68
CA GLU A 379 -32.49 25.11 7.79
C GLU A 379 -33.83 24.39 7.69
#